data_AF-A0AAU9R4Z1-F1
#
_entry.id   AF-A0AAU9R4Z1-F1
#
_cell.length_a   1.000
_cell.length_b   1.000
_cell.length_c   1.000
_cell.angle_alpha   90.00
_cell.angle_beta   90.00
_cell.angle_gamma   90.00
#
_symmetry.space_group_name_H-M   'P 1'
#
loop_
_entity.id
_entity.type
_entity.pdbx_description
1 polymer ?
#
loop_
_entity_poly.entity_id
_entity_poly.type
_entity_poly.pdbx_seq_one_letter_code
_entity_poly.pdbx_strand_id
1 'polypeptide(L)'
;MNKKLVTFLLSLGLFVSFGLLSNSNNAEAAAYGGKLYTTPKALRGTWYFAKAGKTDETDNSGMPTQYQHLYKKIKITAHTITFTKRKRAGLSGRYTFYKSTKKLSFKKMNAAEKYATKHKWLNPYNSGKRHLGFSETWLHIFESSNSGELTVSKGHLIFENVYSKDYFVKKR
;
A
#
# COMPACT_ATOMS: atom_id res chain seq x y z
N MET A 1 1.40 44.97 -38.74
CA MET A 1 1.88 43.82 -37.95
C MET A 1 2.76 42.96 -38.85
N ASN A 2 4.06 42.86 -38.58
CA ASN A 2 5.03 42.27 -39.50
C ASN A 2 4.80 40.76 -39.65
N LYS A 3 4.44 40.31 -40.86
CA LYS A 3 4.09 38.91 -41.19
C LYS A 3 5.16 37.88 -40.81
N LYS A 4 6.43 38.32 -40.64
CA LYS A 4 7.56 37.49 -40.21
C LYS A 4 7.54 37.11 -38.72
N LEU A 5 6.86 37.89 -37.87
CA LEU A 5 6.84 37.67 -36.42
C LEU A 5 5.80 36.62 -36.01
N VAL A 6 4.72 36.48 -36.79
CA VAL A 6 3.66 35.49 -36.57
C VAL A 6 4.15 34.07 -36.91
N THR A 7 4.97 33.91 -37.95
CA THR A 7 5.49 32.61 -38.37
C THR A 7 6.51 32.04 -37.36
N PHE A 8 7.32 32.91 -36.75
CA PHE A 8 8.32 32.50 -35.74
C PHE A 8 7.68 32.03 -34.43
N LEU A 9 6.56 32.64 -34.03
CA LEU A 9 5.79 32.23 -32.85
C LEU A 9 5.08 30.89 -33.05
N LEU A 10 4.62 30.59 -34.28
CA LEU A 10 4.01 29.31 -34.61
C LEU A 10 5.02 28.15 -34.68
N SER A 11 6.26 28.40 -35.09
CA SER A 11 7.31 27.36 -35.09
C SER A 11 7.84 27.03 -33.69
N LEU A 12 7.81 27.98 -32.75
CA LEU A 12 8.24 27.73 -31.37
C LEU A 12 7.21 26.93 -30.56
N GLY A 13 5.92 27.01 -30.93
CA GLY A 13 4.84 26.26 -30.29
C GLY A 13 4.84 24.75 -30.59
N LEU A 14 5.48 24.32 -31.68
CA LEU A 14 5.49 22.92 -32.13
C LEU A 14 6.58 22.06 -31.49
N PHE A 15 7.61 22.66 -30.89
CA PHE A 15 8.68 21.92 -30.21
C PHE A 15 8.39 21.62 -28.73
N VAL A 16 7.39 22.28 -28.13
CA VAL A 16 7.06 22.08 -26.70
C VAL A 16 6.09 20.89 -26.50
N SER A 17 5.39 20.43 -27.55
CA SER A 17 4.35 19.40 -27.43
C SER A 17 4.84 17.96 -27.49
N PHE A 18 6.11 17.67 -27.86
CA PHE A 18 6.62 16.30 -27.98
C PHE A 18 7.44 15.80 -26.77
N GLY A 19 7.69 16.64 -25.76
CA GLY A 19 8.53 16.29 -24.61
C GLY A 19 7.82 15.59 -23.44
N LEU A 20 6.50 15.40 -23.47
CA LEU A 20 5.73 14.96 -22.29
C LEU A 20 5.25 13.49 -22.31
N LEU A 21 5.66 12.68 -23.30
CA LEU A 21 5.14 11.31 -23.48
C LEU A 21 6.14 10.17 -23.26
N SER A 22 7.19 10.40 -22.47
CA SER A 22 8.12 9.34 -22.09
C SER A 22 8.40 9.36 -20.59
N ASN A 23 7.34 9.22 -19.79
CA ASN A 23 7.48 8.84 -18.38
C ASN A 23 7.34 7.32 -18.23
N SER A 24 8.16 6.55 -18.96
CA SER A 24 8.42 5.17 -18.59
C SER A 24 9.41 5.19 -17.42
N ASN A 25 8.91 5.54 -16.24
CA ASN A 25 9.59 5.27 -14.98
C ASN A 25 9.69 3.74 -14.85
N ASN A 26 10.68 3.16 -15.52
CA ASN A 26 11.22 1.87 -15.12
C ASN A 26 11.83 2.12 -13.75
N ALA A 27 11.00 2.01 -12.72
CA ALA A 27 11.44 2.03 -11.34
C ALA A 27 12.59 1.03 -11.25
N GLU A 28 13.76 1.53 -10.83
CA GLU A 28 14.94 0.72 -10.64
C GLU A 28 14.54 -0.53 -9.85
N ALA A 29 14.93 -1.71 -10.35
CA ALA A 29 14.54 -2.95 -9.71
C ALA A 29 15.07 -2.95 -8.28
N ALA A 30 14.17 -3.05 -7.30
CA ALA A 30 14.59 -3.07 -5.92
C ALA A 30 15.41 -4.33 -5.65
N ALA A 31 16.24 -4.29 -4.60
CA ALA A 31 17.08 -5.41 -4.20
C ALA A 31 16.30 -6.74 -4.19
N TYR A 32 16.96 -7.82 -4.59
CA TYR A 32 16.38 -9.16 -4.69
C TYR A 32 15.21 -9.30 -5.68
N GLY A 33 15.08 -8.38 -6.65
CA GLY A 33 14.06 -8.47 -7.71
C GLY A 33 12.68 -8.02 -7.27
N GLY A 34 12.61 -7.12 -6.28
CA GLY A 34 11.36 -6.50 -5.87
C GLY A 34 10.86 -5.52 -6.91
N LYS A 35 9.62 -5.71 -7.37
CA LYS A 35 8.92 -4.78 -8.25
C LYS A 35 7.95 -3.93 -7.45
N LEU A 36 8.05 -2.61 -7.59
CA LEU A 36 7.18 -1.68 -6.87
C LEU A 36 5.72 -1.94 -7.25
N TYR A 37 4.86 -2.11 -6.25
CA TYR A 37 3.45 -2.34 -6.46
C TYR A 37 2.66 -1.03 -6.38
N THR A 38 1.64 -0.91 -7.23
CA THR A 38 0.76 0.26 -7.27
C THR A 38 -0.59 -0.08 -6.65
N THR A 39 -0.90 0.53 -5.51
CA THR A 39 -2.18 0.33 -4.82
C THR A 39 -3.37 0.81 -5.66
N PRO A 40 -4.54 0.14 -5.56
CA PRO A 40 -5.77 0.61 -6.19
C PRO A 40 -6.13 2.05 -5.79
N LYS A 41 -6.51 2.90 -6.76
CA LYS A 41 -6.84 4.32 -6.52
C LYS A 41 -7.92 4.50 -5.43
N ALA A 42 -8.90 3.59 -5.35
CA ALA A 42 -9.99 3.66 -4.38
C ALA A 42 -9.51 3.60 -2.92
N LEU A 43 -8.41 2.90 -2.64
CA LEU A 43 -7.84 2.76 -1.30
C LEU A 43 -7.01 3.98 -0.88
N ARG A 44 -6.53 4.78 -1.84
CA ARG A 44 -5.61 5.88 -1.56
C ARG A 44 -6.28 7.00 -0.79
N GLY A 45 -5.51 7.62 0.10
CA GLY A 45 -5.95 8.69 0.97
C GLY A 45 -5.54 8.47 2.42
N THR A 46 -6.01 9.36 3.29
CA THR A 46 -5.84 9.26 4.74
C THR A 46 -7.17 8.89 5.37
N TRP A 47 -7.16 7.78 6.10
CA TRP A 47 -8.32 7.18 6.74
C TRP A 47 -8.14 7.19 8.25
N TYR A 48 -9.16 7.63 8.97
CA TYR A 48 -9.16 7.79 10.41
C TYR A 48 -10.14 6.79 11.01
N PHE A 49 -9.73 6.17 12.12
CA PHE A 49 -10.56 5.19 12.81
C PHE A 49 -11.91 5.82 13.16
N ALA A 50 -12.99 5.12 12.79
CA ALA A 50 -14.34 5.54 13.07
C ALA A 50 -15.00 4.63 14.09
N LYS A 51 -14.98 3.32 13.84
CA LYS A 51 -15.62 2.34 14.73
C LYS A 51 -15.05 0.93 14.57
N ALA A 52 -15.28 0.15 15.60
CA ALA A 52 -15.13 -1.30 15.61
C ALA A 52 -16.15 -1.94 14.65
N GLY A 53 -15.72 -2.99 13.96
CA GLY A 53 -16.60 -3.97 13.34
C GLY A 53 -17.06 -5.05 14.28
N LYS A 54 -18.11 -5.78 13.87
CA LYS A 54 -18.34 -7.12 14.37
C LYS A 54 -17.37 -8.06 13.63
N THR A 55 -16.54 -8.77 14.37
CA THR A 55 -15.86 -9.97 13.86
C THR A 55 -16.87 -11.11 13.92
N ASP A 56 -16.99 -11.92 12.87
CA ASP A 56 -17.94 -13.05 12.83
C ASP A 56 -17.57 -14.21 13.79
N GLU A 57 -16.50 -14.03 14.58
CA GLU A 57 -16.28 -14.81 15.79
C GLU A 57 -17.08 -14.17 16.93
N THR A 58 -18.21 -14.81 17.23
CA THR A 58 -18.95 -14.76 18.49
C THR A 58 -18.08 -14.31 19.67
N ASP A 59 -18.59 -13.31 20.37
CA ASP A 59 -18.09 -12.82 21.63
C ASP A 59 -18.01 -13.94 22.68
N ASN A 60 -16.80 -14.49 22.86
CA ASN A 60 -16.20 -15.06 24.09
C ASN A 60 -14.76 -15.59 23.82
N SER A 61 -14.10 -15.14 22.75
CA SER A 61 -12.95 -15.83 22.12
C SER A 61 -11.57 -15.59 22.75
N GLY A 62 -11.45 -14.96 23.92
CA GLY A 62 -10.14 -14.81 24.60
C GLY A 62 -9.10 -13.96 23.85
N MET A 63 -9.51 -13.09 22.92
CA MET A 63 -8.57 -12.25 22.15
C MET A 63 -7.83 -11.23 23.03
N PRO A 64 -6.48 -11.12 22.91
CA PRO A 64 -5.73 -10.14 23.68
C PRO A 64 -6.10 -8.70 23.30
N THR A 65 -6.39 -7.87 24.31
CA THR A 65 -6.78 -6.44 24.16
C THR A 65 -5.79 -5.59 23.35
N GLN A 66 -4.55 -6.03 23.23
CA GLN A 66 -3.52 -5.38 22.42
C GLN A 66 -3.76 -5.45 20.91
N TYR A 67 -4.58 -6.39 20.42
CA TYR A 67 -4.91 -6.57 19.00
C TYR A 67 -6.22 -5.91 18.58
N GLN A 68 -7.02 -5.42 19.53
CA GLN A 68 -8.26 -4.71 19.23
C GLN A 68 -7.98 -3.26 18.81
N HIS A 69 -8.61 -2.83 17.71
CA HIS A 69 -8.56 -1.44 17.23
C HIS A 69 -7.14 -0.91 17.01
N LEU A 70 -6.33 -1.68 16.28
CA LEU A 70 -4.87 -1.50 16.17
C LEU A 70 -4.45 -0.08 15.79
N TYR A 71 -5.19 0.53 14.87
CA TYR A 71 -4.78 1.76 14.21
C TYR A 71 -5.75 2.90 14.44
N LYS A 72 -5.22 4.11 14.70
CA LYS A 72 -6.01 5.35 14.71
C LYS A 72 -6.14 5.94 13.33
N LYS A 73 -5.16 5.67 12.47
CA LYS A 73 -5.04 6.26 11.15
C LYS A 73 -4.24 5.35 10.22
N ILE A 74 -4.74 5.20 9.00
CA ILE A 74 -4.07 4.51 7.91
C ILE A 74 -3.96 5.49 6.74
N LYS A 75 -2.75 5.73 6.25
CA LYS A 75 -2.52 6.55 5.05
C LYS A 75 -1.99 5.67 3.93
N ILE A 76 -2.66 5.68 2.78
CA ILE A 76 -2.32 4.86 1.62
C ILE A 76 -1.99 5.79 0.45
N THR A 77 -0.81 5.62 -0.14
CA THR A 77 -0.37 6.30 -1.36
C THR A 77 -0.30 5.30 -2.51
N ALA A 78 0.21 5.73 -3.67
CA ALA A 78 0.39 4.83 -4.81
C ALA A 78 1.24 3.60 -4.46
N HIS A 79 2.26 3.71 -3.61
CA HIS A 79 3.19 2.60 -3.37
C HIS A 79 3.44 2.29 -1.90
N THR A 80 2.87 3.08 -0.99
CA THR A 80 3.14 2.97 0.44
C THR A 80 1.86 2.95 1.26
N ILE A 81 1.96 2.34 2.43
CA ILE A 81 0.97 2.42 3.49
C ILE A 81 1.66 2.93 4.75
N THR A 82 0.99 3.75 5.54
CA THR A 82 1.48 4.23 6.83
C THR A 82 0.46 3.91 7.90
N PHE A 83 0.87 3.09 8.86
CA PHE A 83 0.07 2.74 10.02
C PHE A 83 0.43 3.65 11.19
N THR A 84 -0.58 4.31 11.76
CA THR A 84 -0.44 5.04 13.02
C THR A 84 -1.22 4.31 14.09
N LYS A 85 -0.51 3.73 15.07
CA LYS A 85 -1.09 2.84 16.07
C LYS A 85 -1.88 3.57 17.16
N ARG A 86 -2.83 2.84 17.74
CA ARG A 86 -3.48 3.13 19.04
C ARG A 86 -2.95 2.22 20.14
N LYS A 87 -2.61 0.99 19.78
CA LYS A 87 -2.18 -0.07 20.70
C LYS A 87 -0.73 -0.48 20.42
N ARG A 88 -0.22 -1.37 21.28
CA ARG A 88 1.16 -1.86 21.20
C ARG A 88 1.36 -2.78 20.00
N ALA A 89 0.41 -3.69 19.71
CA ALA A 89 0.51 -4.64 18.60
C ALA A 89 0.28 -3.98 17.23
N GLY A 90 0.56 -4.71 16.15
CA GLY A 90 0.40 -4.25 14.78
C GLY A 90 1.61 -3.51 14.19
N LEU A 91 1.62 -3.42 12.85
CA LEU A 91 2.59 -2.65 12.06
C LEU A 91 2.67 -1.17 12.45
N SER A 92 3.85 -0.56 12.35
CA SER A 92 4.05 0.85 12.73
C SER A 92 4.92 1.63 11.75
N GLY A 93 4.44 2.81 11.38
CA GLY A 93 5.12 3.71 10.45
C GLY A 93 4.83 3.38 8.99
N ARG A 94 5.73 3.84 8.11
CA ARG A 94 5.58 3.74 6.65
C ARG A 94 6.20 2.44 6.13
N TYR A 95 5.44 1.73 5.30
CA TYR A 95 5.84 0.55 4.57
C TYR A 95 5.67 0.76 3.07
N THR A 96 6.49 0.09 2.26
CA THR A 96 6.42 0.13 0.80
C THR A 96 5.96 -1.23 0.28
N PHE A 97 5.05 -1.24 -0.69
CA PHE A 97 4.60 -2.48 -1.31
C PHE A 97 5.53 -2.89 -2.44
N TYR A 98 6.12 -4.07 -2.30
CA TYR A 98 6.93 -4.70 -3.34
C TYR A 98 6.41 -6.10 -3.60
N LYS A 99 6.29 -6.48 -4.87
CA LYS A 99 5.97 -7.85 -5.26
C LYS A 99 7.25 -8.53 -5.74
N SER A 100 7.49 -9.76 -5.28
CA SER A 100 8.57 -10.56 -5.83
C SER A 100 8.26 -10.96 -7.26
N THR A 101 9.25 -10.82 -8.15
CA THR A 101 9.15 -11.23 -9.56
C THR A 101 10.02 -12.43 -9.89
N LYS A 102 10.84 -12.89 -8.94
CA LYS A 102 11.82 -13.95 -9.16
C LYS A 102 11.66 -15.06 -8.14
N LYS A 103 11.78 -16.30 -8.60
CA LYS A 103 12.03 -17.44 -7.72
C LYS A 103 13.46 -17.33 -7.19
N LEU A 104 13.61 -17.28 -5.87
CA LEU A 104 14.90 -17.24 -5.20
C LEU A 104 15.19 -18.62 -4.60
N SER A 105 16.47 -19.00 -4.51
CA SER A 105 16.86 -20.17 -3.73
C SER A 105 16.60 -19.94 -2.24
N PHE A 106 16.42 -21.00 -1.46
CA PHE A 106 16.10 -20.90 -0.03
C PHE A 106 17.07 -19.98 0.76
N LYS A 107 18.38 -20.11 0.54
CA LYS A 107 19.40 -19.24 1.16
C LYS A 107 19.20 -17.76 0.80
N LYS A 108 18.88 -17.46 -0.48
CA LYS A 108 18.61 -16.10 -0.94
C LYS A 108 17.27 -15.56 -0.44
N MET A 109 16.26 -16.42 -0.26
CA MET A 109 14.97 -16.03 0.33
C MET A 109 15.13 -15.49 1.75
N ASN A 110 15.88 -16.17 2.62
CA ASN A 110 16.07 -15.70 4.00
C ASN A 110 16.82 -14.35 4.06
N ALA A 111 17.83 -14.16 3.22
CA ALA A 111 18.55 -12.90 3.12
C ALA A 111 17.64 -11.77 2.58
N ALA A 112 16.83 -12.07 1.56
CA ALA A 112 15.88 -11.16 0.96
C ALA A 112 14.75 -10.78 1.93
N GLU A 113 14.24 -11.73 2.71
CA GLU A 113 13.24 -11.51 3.75
C GLU A 113 13.78 -10.56 4.82
N LYS A 114 14.97 -10.86 5.37
CA LYS A 114 15.62 -10.00 6.36
C LYS A 114 15.84 -8.58 5.82
N TYR A 115 16.22 -8.46 4.55
CA TYR A 115 16.35 -7.18 3.88
C TYR A 115 15.00 -6.45 3.78
N ALA A 116 13.95 -7.14 3.33
CA ALA A 116 12.60 -6.61 3.21
C ALA A 116 12.04 -6.12 4.55
N THR A 117 12.17 -6.92 5.62
CA THR A 117 11.77 -6.53 6.98
C THR A 117 12.50 -5.27 7.44
N LYS A 118 13.84 -5.22 7.27
CA LYS A 118 14.65 -4.05 7.63
C LYS A 118 14.20 -2.78 6.89
N HIS A 119 13.79 -2.92 5.63
CA HIS A 119 13.35 -1.80 4.78
C HIS A 119 11.83 -1.58 4.79
N LYS A 120 11.10 -2.27 5.68
CA LYS A 120 9.64 -2.16 5.82
C LYS A 120 8.89 -2.42 4.51
N TRP A 121 9.21 -3.51 3.84
CA TRP A 121 8.46 -3.96 2.68
C TRP A 121 7.29 -4.83 3.11
N LEU A 122 6.17 -4.71 2.41
CA LEU A 122 5.02 -5.60 2.54
C LEU A 122 4.78 -6.29 1.19
N ASN A 123 4.36 -7.56 1.24
CA ASN A 123 3.97 -8.28 0.04
C ASN A 123 2.48 -8.10 -0.23
N PRO A 124 2.09 -7.37 -1.29
CA PRO A 124 0.69 -7.27 -1.67
C PRO A 124 0.22 -8.56 -2.36
N TYR A 125 -0.94 -9.06 -1.95
CA TYR A 125 -1.65 -10.16 -2.60
C TYR A 125 -3.12 -9.77 -2.83
N ASN A 126 -3.85 -10.55 -3.63
CA ASN A 126 -5.28 -10.36 -3.94
C ASN A 126 -5.68 -8.89 -4.12
N SER A 127 -5.46 -8.34 -5.32
CA SER A 127 -5.74 -6.94 -5.62
C SER A 127 -6.97 -6.79 -6.51
N GLY A 128 -8.03 -6.16 -5.99
CA GLY A 128 -9.19 -5.72 -6.75
C GLY A 128 -9.25 -4.20 -6.85
N LYS A 129 -10.19 -3.65 -7.62
CA LYS A 129 -10.36 -2.19 -7.77
C LYS A 129 -10.54 -1.45 -6.42
N ARG A 130 -11.09 -2.14 -5.42
CA ARG A 130 -11.43 -1.61 -4.09
C ARG A 130 -10.88 -2.48 -2.95
N HIS A 131 -9.99 -3.41 -3.25
CA HIS A 131 -9.50 -4.39 -2.28
C HIS A 131 -7.98 -4.62 -2.44
N LEU A 132 -7.28 -4.80 -1.32
CA LEU A 132 -5.86 -5.15 -1.27
C LEU A 132 -5.58 -5.99 -0.02
N GLY A 133 -5.15 -7.24 -0.22
CA GLY A 133 -4.48 -8.03 0.81
C GLY A 133 -3.00 -7.72 0.89
N PHE A 134 -2.40 -7.88 2.07
CA PHE A 134 -0.96 -7.80 2.24
C PHE A 134 -0.44 -8.68 3.38
N SER A 135 0.77 -9.19 3.22
CA SER A 135 1.50 -9.92 4.24
C SER A 135 2.63 -9.07 4.83
N GLU A 136 2.86 -9.22 6.14
CA GLU A 136 4.01 -8.62 6.83
C GLU A 136 5.33 -9.19 6.29
N THR A 137 5.35 -10.47 5.95
CA THR A 137 6.49 -11.15 5.35
C THR A 137 6.45 -11.01 3.84
N TRP A 138 7.61 -10.83 3.23
CA TRP A 138 7.72 -10.47 1.83
C TRP A 138 7.67 -11.67 0.89
N LEU A 139 8.40 -12.74 1.21
CA LEU A 139 8.52 -13.95 0.39
C LEU A 139 7.87 -15.15 1.05
N HIS A 140 8.06 -15.29 2.37
CA HIS A 140 7.47 -16.38 3.12
C HIS A 140 6.04 -16.00 3.52
N ILE A 141 5.03 -16.39 2.74
CA ILE A 141 3.64 -16.10 3.09
C ILE A 141 3.23 -17.02 4.24
N PHE A 142 3.43 -16.55 5.47
CA PHE A 142 2.89 -17.18 6.67
C PHE A 142 1.71 -16.35 7.16
N GLU A 143 0.76 -17.02 7.83
CA GLU A 143 -0.24 -16.31 8.61
C GLU A 143 0.48 -15.53 9.72
N SER A 144 0.32 -14.21 9.68
CA SER A 144 0.83 -13.30 10.70
C SER A 144 -0.32 -12.42 11.15
N SER A 145 -0.37 -12.14 12.45
CA SER A 145 -1.33 -11.20 13.03
C SER A 145 -1.14 -9.76 12.55
N ASN A 146 -0.01 -9.46 11.92
CA ASN A 146 0.28 -8.15 11.32
C ASN A 146 -0.02 -8.11 9.81
N SER A 147 -0.31 -9.24 9.18
CA SER A 147 -0.90 -9.28 7.83
C SER A 147 -2.35 -8.80 7.89
N GLY A 148 -2.89 -8.37 6.74
CA GLY A 148 -4.27 -7.94 6.72
C GLY A 148 -4.78 -7.55 5.35
N GLU A 149 -6.05 -7.18 5.32
CA GLU A 149 -6.80 -6.84 4.14
C GLU A 149 -7.41 -5.45 4.27
N LEU A 150 -7.50 -4.78 3.13
CA LEU A 150 -8.04 -3.42 3.02
C LEU A 150 -9.13 -3.42 1.97
N THR A 151 -10.34 -3.03 2.36
CA THR A 151 -11.49 -2.96 1.46
C THR A 151 -12.17 -1.60 1.54
N VAL A 152 -12.41 -0.94 0.40
CA VAL A 152 -13.20 0.30 0.36
C VAL A 152 -14.64 0.00 -0.02
N SER A 153 -15.58 0.22 0.90
CA SER A 153 -17.00 0.03 0.68
C SER A 153 -17.81 1.16 1.33
N LYS A 154 -18.83 1.67 0.64
CA LYS A 154 -19.77 2.69 1.14
C LYS A 154 -19.09 3.87 1.88
N GLY A 155 -18.02 4.42 1.30
CA GLY A 155 -17.29 5.57 1.87
C GLY A 155 -16.37 5.26 3.06
N HIS A 156 -16.25 3.98 3.43
CA HIS A 156 -15.37 3.51 4.50
C HIS A 156 -14.20 2.71 3.92
N LEU A 157 -13.07 2.78 4.60
CA LEU A 157 -12.01 1.78 4.49
C LEU A 157 -12.20 0.78 5.63
N ILE A 158 -12.24 -0.50 5.30
CA ILE A 158 -12.28 -1.61 6.23
C ILE A 158 -10.88 -2.18 6.27
N PHE A 159 -10.29 -2.25 7.45
CA PHE A 159 -9.09 -3.05 7.72
C PHE A 159 -9.52 -4.33 8.42
N GLU A 160 -9.02 -5.47 7.96
CA GLU A 160 -9.32 -6.77 8.54
C GLU A 160 -8.05 -7.59 8.68
N ASN A 161 -7.88 -8.25 9.82
CA ASN A 161 -6.89 -9.30 10.03
C ASN A 161 -7.51 -10.40 10.91
N VAL A 162 -6.71 -11.39 11.29
CA VAL A 162 -7.15 -12.52 12.12
C VAL A 162 -7.73 -12.12 13.48
N TYR A 163 -7.54 -10.88 13.95
CA TYR A 163 -7.97 -10.43 15.29
C TYR A 163 -8.89 -9.21 15.29
N SER A 164 -9.06 -8.53 14.17
CA SER A 164 -9.73 -7.23 14.16
C SER A 164 -10.35 -6.94 12.81
N LYS A 165 -11.52 -6.33 12.88
CA LYS A 165 -12.19 -5.72 11.74
C LYS A 165 -12.54 -4.29 12.13
N ASP A 166 -11.84 -3.33 11.54
CA ASP A 166 -11.94 -1.92 11.90
C ASP A 166 -12.41 -1.08 10.70
N TYR A 167 -13.25 -0.10 10.98
CA TYR A 167 -13.80 0.81 9.98
C TYR A 167 -13.17 2.19 10.13
N PHE A 168 -12.77 2.75 9.00
CA PHE A 168 -12.14 4.06 8.91
C PHE A 168 -12.88 4.94 7.90
N VAL A 169 -12.86 6.24 8.14
CA VAL A 169 -13.45 7.27 7.27
C VAL A 169 -12.41 8.30 6.86
N LYS A 170 -12.63 8.98 5.74
CA LYS A 170 -11.85 10.19 5.43
C LYS A 170 -12.33 11.30 6.36
N LYS A 171 -11.41 12.09 6.92
CA LYS A 171 -11.78 13.30 7.68
C LYS A 171 -12.55 14.22 6.71
N ARG A 172 -13.75 14.62 7.11
CA ARG A 172 -14.51 15.68 6.43
C ARG A 172 -13.86 17.02 6.73
#